data_AF-A0A5C5WYK7-F1
#
_entry.id   AF-A0A5C5WYK7-F1
#
_cell.length_a   1.000
_cell.length_b   1.000
_cell.length_c   1.000
_cell.angle_alpha   90.00
_cell.angle_beta   90.00
_cell.angle_gamma   90.00
#
_symmetry.space_group_name_H-M   'P 1'
#
loop_
_entity.id
_entity.type
_entity.pdbx_description
1 polymer ?
#
loop_
_entity_poly.entity_id
_entity_poly.type
_entity_poly.pdbx_seq_one_letter_code
_entity_poly.pdbx_strand_id
1 'polypeptide(L)'
;MFVAMLVGTVRRRREMALACIIKPESSPADHPVFLGIFMRIFVLLLVVFTSVARGDEGVPSSAASHNSSMVAGKTLSDLKEGINSEDRVVRTRSVKSIAAFAFRSDDKAIGQALSDAMDHDDAAVRYIAMVSLGDITKAPYVPQVISDATQAKLKTAVKNDPSNSVKMAASYALCQAGEVDEYLSVLLEDLDHPLRGVSCSAAELIGKIGPAAQAAKVKLSEVAANNDAKKKIGDYHRGGAAATALLKISAP
;
A
#
# COMPACT_ATOMS: atom_id res chain seq x y z
N MET A 1 -75.67 -1.45 20.29
CA MET A 1 -76.67 -0.85 19.37
C MET A 1 -75.93 0.14 18.49
N PHE A 2 -76.02 -0.02 17.14
CA PHE A 2 -75.55 0.83 16.02
C PHE A 2 -74.43 1.89 16.25
N VAL A 3 -73.25 1.90 15.58
CA VAL A 3 -72.84 1.79 14.14
C VAL A 3 -72.70 3.14 13.41
N ALA A 4 -71.45 3.46 13.03
CA ALA A 4 -70.96 4.22 11.85
C ALA A 4 -69.40 4.15 11.92
N MET A 5 -68.56 3.63 11.02
CA MET A 5 -68.53 3.36 9.58
C MET A 5 -68.30 4.57 8.65
N LEU A 6 -67.03 4.78 8.21
CA LEU A 6 -66.53 4.72 6.82
C LEU A 6 -64.99 4.94 6.82
N VAL A 7 -64.14 4.01 6.34
CA VAL A 7 -63.64 3.80 4.96
C VAL A 7 -62.55 4.79 4.49
N GLY A 8 -61.39 4.24 4.08
CA GLY A 8 -60.30 5.01 3.45
C GLY A 8 -58.96 4.26 3.38
N THR A 9 -58.80 3.32 2.44
CA THR A 9 -57.58 2.50 2.27
C THR A 9 -56.70 2.96 1.09
N VAL A 10 -55.42 2.52 1.10
CA VAL A 10 -54.46 2.51 -0.02
C VAL A 10 -53.87 3.88 -0.46
N ARG A 11 -52.53 4.04 -0.45
CA ARG A 11 -51.67 3.99 -1.68
C ARG A 11 -50.20 4.43 -1.50
N ARG A 12 -49.31 3.44 -1.57
CA ARG A 12 -47.94 3.41 -2.16
C ARG A 12 -46.78 4.23 -1.57
N ARG A 13 -45.70 3.46 -1.36
CA ARG A 13 -44.28 3.85 -1.34
C ARG A 13 -43.93 4.82 -2.48
N ARG A 14 -42.98 5.73 -2.24
CA ARG A 14 -42.16 6.36 -3.28
C ARG A 14 -40.75 5.78 -3.24
N GLU A 15 -40.51 4.81 -4.10
CA GLU A 15 -39.16 4.45 -4.55
C GLU A 15 -38.69 5.55 -5.52
N MET A 16 -37.49 6.08 -5.32
CA MET A 16 -36.80 6.95 -6.29
C MET A 16 -35.80 6.10 -7.07
N ALA A 17 -36.23 5.53 -8.18
CA ALA A 17 -35.36 4.87 -9.14
C ALA A 17 -35.26 5.74 -10.40
N LEU A 18 -34.04 6.17 -10.76
CA LEU A 18 -33.79 6.81 -12.05
C LEU A 18 -33.93 5.76 -13.16
N ALA A 19 -34.62 6.14 -14.24
CA ALA A 19 -34.62 5.40 -15.50
C ALA A 19 -34.29 6.37 -16.64
N CYS A 20 -33.01 6.47 -16.98
CA CYS A 20 -32.58 7.15 -18.21
C CYS A 20 -32.38 6.08 -19.29
N ILE A 21 -33.37 5.94 -20.17
CA ILE A 21 -33.35 4.91 -21.23
C ILE A 21 -32.65 5.48 -22.46
N ILE A 22 -31.49 4.90 -22.80
CA ILE A 22 -30.83 5.11 -24.10
C ILE A 22 -30.92 3.79 -24.88
N LYS A 23 -31.50 3.86 -26.09
CA LYS A 23 -31.53 2.74 -27.04
C LYS A 23 -30.14 2.51 -27.66
N PRO A 24 -29.71 1.26 -27.85
CA PRO A 24 -28.77 0.89 -28.90
C PRO A 24 -29.52 0.46 -30.17
N GLU A 25 -29.03 0.87 -31.35
CA GLU A 25 -29.45 0.31 -32.65
C GLU A 25 -28.45 -0.76 -33.13
N SER A 26 -29.00 -1.83 -33.71
CA SER A 26 -28.33 -2.87 -34.52
C SER A 26 -27.81 -2.27 -35.85
N SER A 27 -26.94 -2.89 -36.67
CA SER A 27 -26.53 -4.29 -36.85
C SER A 27 -25.21 -4.33 -37.67
N PRO A 28 -24.41 -5.41 -37.70
CA PRO A 28 -23.19 -5.51 -38.52
C PRO A 28 -23.40 -6.28 -39.85
N ALA A 29 -22.49 -6.08 -40.83
CA ALA A 29 -22.04 -7.10 -41.80
C ALA A 29 -20.87 -6.62 -42.71
N ASP A 30 -20.05 -7.57 -43.17
CA ASP A 30 -19.28 -7.65 -44.44
C ASP A 30 -18.05 -6.75 -44.75
N HIS A 31 -16.88 -7.24 -44.32
CA HIS A 31 -15.76 -7.82 -45.12
C HIS A 31 -15.23 -7.20 -46.47
N PRO A 32 -13.99 -7.52 -46.90
CA PRO A 32 -13.04 -6.52 -47.45
C PRO A 32 -12.67 -6.67 -48.96
N VAL A 33 -11.50 -6.13 -49.33
CA VAL A 33 -10.65 -6.32 -50.55
C VAL A 33 -10.51 -5.06 -51.44
N PHE A 34 -9.36 -4.96 -52.15
CA PHE A 34 -8.79 -3.89 -53.01
C PHE A 34 -8.02 -2.77 -52.27
N LEU A 35 -6.70 -2.56 -52.40
CA LEU A 35 -5.66 -2.73 -53.46
C LEU A 35 -5.53 -1.54 -54.43
N GLY A 36 -4.39 -0.81 -54.34
CA GLY A 36 -4.02 0.38 -55.13
C GLY A 36 -3.23 1.36 -54.25
N ILE A 37 -1.88 1.41 -54.20
CA ILE A 37 -0.85 1.78 -55.21
C ILE A 37 -0.83 3.30 -55.54
N PHE A 38 0.37 3.91 -55.58
CA PHE A 38 0.72 5.33 -55.83
C PHE A 38 0.52 6.30 -54.63
N MET A 39 1.40 7.24 -54.23
CA MET A 39 2.76 7.71 -54.61
C MET A 39 3.55 7.99 -53.30
N ARG A 40 4.85 7.72 -53.09
CA ARG A 40 6.11 8.20 -53.73
C ARG A 40 6.40 9.71 -53.60
N ILE A 41 7.62 10.04 -53.12
CA ILE A 41 8.36 11.32 -53.29
C ILE A 41 7.75 12.49 -52.45
N PHE A 42 8.43 13.30 -51.65
CA PHE A 42 9.86 13.53 -51.32
C PHE A 42 9.93 13.82 -49.79
N VAL A 43 10.96 14.37 -49.10
CA VAL A 43 12.29 14.94 -49.43
C VAL A 43 13.29 14.61 -48.31
N LEU A 44 14.57 14.95 -48.52
CA LEU A 44 15.68 14.91 -47.55
C LEU A 44 16.13 16.36 -47.27
N LEU A 45 16.33 16.79 -46.02
CA LEU A 45 17.13 18.00 -45.75
C LEU A 45 18.13 17.74 -44.61
N LEU A 46 19.40 17.67 -45.00
CA LEU A 46 20.55 17.39 -44.16
C LEU A 46 21.43 18.63 -44.25
N VAL A 47 21.45 19.45 -43.19
CA VAL A 47 22.29 20.66 -43.12
C VAL A 47 23.41 20.44 -42.12
N VAL A 48 24.59 20.11 -42.64
CA VAL A 48 25.85 20.25 -41.92
C VAL A 48 26.25 21.72 -42.00
N PHE A 49 26.47 22.37 -40.85
CA PHE A 49 27.29 23.58 -40.77
C PHE A 49 28.24 23.49 -39.58
N THR A 50 29.44 24.00 -39.77
CA THR A 50 30.62 23.71 -38.96
C THR A 50 30.94 24.82 -37.95
N SER A 51 31.45 24.37 -36.79
CA SER A 51 32.48 25.01 -35.95
C SER A 51 32.38 26.52 -35.66
N VAL A 52 32.14 26.85 -34.38
CA VAL A 52 32.99 27.80 -33.65
C VAL A 52 33.37 27.17 -32.31
N ALA A 53 34.67 26.97 -32.11
CA ALA A 53 35.21 26.63 -30.79
C ALA A 53 35.39 27.92 -29.97
N ARG A 54 34.89 27.93 -28.74
CA ARG A 54 35.26 28.91 -27.73
C ARG A 54 35.56 28.16 -26.45
N GLY A 55 36.83 28.16 -26.05
CA GLY A 55 37.23 27.65 -24.75
C GLY A 55 36.72 28.59 -23.66
N ASP A 56 36.04 28.02 -22.68
CA ASP A 56 35.84 28.62 -21.36
C ASP A 56 36.03 27.50 -20.33
N GLU A 57 36.49 27.85 -19.14
CA GLU A 57 37.19 26.90 -18.27
C GLU A 57 36.28 25.84 -17.66
N GLY A 58 36.83 24.63 -17.53
CA GLY A 58 36.09 23.45 -17.08
C GLY A 58 35.69 23.53 -15.61
N VAL A 59 34.53 24.14 -15.33
CA VAL A 59 33.75 23.82 -14.12
C VAL A 59 33.20 22.40 -14.31
N PRO A 60 33.61 21.40 -13.50
CA PRO A 60 33.02 20.07 -13.59
C PRO A 60 31.57 20.13 -13.11
N SER A 61 30.64 20.18 -14.06
CA SER A 61 29.19 20.03 -13.82
C SER A 61 28.86 18.59 -13.43
N SER A 62 29.37 18.15 -12.28
CA SER A 62 29.26 16.80 -11.73
C SER A 62 28.60 16.83 -10.35
N ALA A 63 27.50 17.57 -10.23
CA ALA A 63 26.77 17.78 -8.96
C ALA A 63 25.27 17.43 -9.03
N ALA A 64 24.78 16.88 -10.15
CA ALA A 64 23.35 16.64 -10.37
C ALA A 64 22.99 15.29 -11.04
N SER A 65 23.91 14.33 -11.12
CA SER A 65 23.54 12.93 -11.33
C SER A 65 23.09 12.34 -9.98
N HIS A 66 21.82 12.51 -9.64
CA HIS A 66 21.30 12.03 -8.36
C HIS A 66 21.25 10.49 -8.33
N ASN A 67 22.14 9.92 -7.50
CA ASN A 67 22.32 8.48 -7.32
C ASN A 67 21.01 7.73 -7.01
N SER A 68 20.40 7.10 -8.02
CA SER A 68 19.31 6.13 -7.85
C SER A 68 19.79 4.84 -7.17
N SER A 69 21.11 4.61 -7.13
CA SER A 69 21.79 3.43 -6.60
C SER A 69 22.05 3.45 -5.08
N MET A 70 21.75 4.55 -4.37
CA MET A 70 22.06 4.67 -2.93
C MET A 70 20.92 5.26 -2.09
N VAL A 71 20.73 4.68 -0.91
CA VAL A 71 19.87 5.19 0.17
C VAL A 71 20.72 5.37 1.42
N ALA A 72 20.65 6.56 2.04
CA ALA A 72 21.42 6.91 3.24
C ALA A 72 22.94 6.64 3.11
N GLY A 73 23.51 6.81 1.91
CA GLY A 73 24.93 6.57 1.63
C GLY A 73 25.33 5.10 1.48
N LYS A 74 24.35 4.18 1.39
CA LYS A 74 24.57 2.73 1.19
C LYS A 74 23.87 2.23 -0.07
N THR A 75 24.48 1.26 -0.74
CA THR A 75 23.89 0.48 -1.84
C THR A 75 22.95 -0.60 -1.29
N LEU A 76 22.12 -1.19 -2.16
CA LEU A 76 21.29 -2.35 -1.79
C LEU A 76 22.14 -3.53 -1.27
N SER A 77 23.38 -3.70 -1.77
CA SER A 77 24.30 -4.75 -1.30
C SER A 77 24.76 -4.51 0.14
N ASP A 78 25.22 -3.29 0.46
CA ASP A 78 25.70 -2.94 1.81
C ASP A 78 24.59 -3.01 2.87
N LEU A 79 23.33 -2.84 2.44
CA LEU A 79 22.16 -3.04 3.30
C LEU A 79 21.86 -4.52 3.48
N LYS A 80 21.91 -5.35 2.43
CA LYS A 80 21.73 -6.80 2.54
C LYS A 80 22.72 -7.43 3.52
N GLU A 81 24.00 -7.08 3.42
CA GLU A 81 25.02 -7.48 4.40
C GLU A 81 24.69 -6.98 5.81
N GLY A 82 24.28 -5.70 5.91
CA GLY A 82 23.90 -5.06 7.17
C GLY A 82 22.72 -5.71 7.90
N ILE A 83 21.85 -6.48 7.23
CA ILE A 83 20.77 -7.26 7.88
C ILE A 83 21.34 -8.26 8.89
N ASN A 84 22.53 -8.83 8.63
CA ASN A 84 23.15 -9.86 9.46
C ASN A 84 24.21 -9.30 10.43
N SER A 85 24.31 -7.97 10.58
CA SER A 85 25.25 -7.34 11.51
C SER A 85 24.96 -7.73 12.97
N GLU A 86 26.00 -7.88 13.80
CA GLU A 86 25.81 -8.07 15.25
C GLU A 86 25.12 -6.88 15.92
N ASP A 87 25.35 -5.65 15.42
CA ASP A 87 24.65 -4.45 15.88
C ASP A 87 23.20 -4.45 15.40
N ARG A 88 22.28 -4.63 16.36
CA ARG A 88 20.83 -4.59 16.14
C ARG A 88 20.35 -3.28 15.50
N VAL A 89 21.00 -2.15 15.78
CA VAL A 89 20.68 -0.86 15.16
C VAL A 89 21.06 -0.86 13.68
N VAL A 90 22.20 -1.48 13.31
CA VAL A 90 22.58 -1.66 11.91
C VAL A 90 21.61 -2.62 11.21
N ARG A 91 21.25 -3.77 11.81
CA ARG A 91 20.26 -4.70 11.23
C ARG A 91 18.93 -4.03 10.92
N THR A 92 18.32 -3.43 11.94
CA THR A 92 16.97 -2.85 11.83
C THR A 92 16.93 -1.63 10.91
N ARG A 93 17.99 -0.80 10.88
CA ARG A 93 18.14 0.27 9.89
C ARG A 93 18.37 -0.24 8.47
N SER A 94 19.05 -1.37 8.31
CA SER A 94 19.30 -1.96 7.00
C SER A 94 18.00 -2.41 6.32
N VAL A 95 17.18 -3.21 7.00
CA VAL A 95 15.86 -3.62 6.48
C VAL A 95 14.99 -2.41 6.15
N LYS A 96 14.93 -1.42 7.06
CA LYS A 96 14.11 -0.20 6.83
C LYS A 96 14.60 0.63 5.63
N SER A 97 15.91 0.68 5.40
CA SER A 97 16.50 1.41 4.26
C SER A 97 16.26 0.69 2.93
N ILE A 98 16.17 -0.65 2.93
CA ILE A 98 15.86 -1.44 1.72
C ILE A 98 14.48 -1.05 1.17
N ALA A 99 13.48 -0.87 2.03
CA ALA A 99 12.14 -0.44 1.62
C ALA A 99 12.14 0.89 0.83
N ALA A 100 13.06 1.80 1.16
CA ALA A 100 13.16 3.11 0.48
C ALA A 100 13.72 3.03 -0.95
N PHE A 101 14.35 1.91 -1.35
CA PHE A 101 14.73 1.68 -2.75
C PHE A 101 13.52 1.43 -3.66
N ALA A 102 12.43 0.81 -3.15
CA ALA A 102 11.24 0.51 -3.96
C ALA A 102 10.54 1.77 -4.52
N PHE A 103 10.75 2.92 -3.87
CA PHE A 103 10.24 4.22 -4.33
C PHE A 103 11.18 4.93 -5.32
N ARG A 104 12.28 4.28 -5.72
CA ARG A 104 13.37 4.84 -6.56
C ARG A 104 13.81 3.92 -7.69
N SER A 105 13.48 2.63 -7.62
CA SER A 105 13.89 1.58 -8.56
C SER A 105 12.86 0.46 -8.58
N ASP A 106 12.75 -0.21 -9.72
CA ASP A 106 11.98 -1.41 -10.02
C ASP A 106 12.76 -2.72 -9.75
N ASP A 107 13.93 -2.65 -9.11
CA ASP A 107 14.79 -3.82 -8.85
C ASP A 107 14.08 -4.87 -7.97
N LYS A 108 13.76 -6.01 -8.58
CA LYS A 108 13.15 -7.18 -7.92
C LYS A 108 13.99 -7.71 -6.74
N ALA A 109 15.30 -7.44 -6.72
CA ALA A 109 16.18 -7.81 -5.62
C ALA A 109 15.84 -7.09 -4.30
N ILE A 110 15.06 -6.00 -4.33
CA ILE A 110 14.50 -5.32 -3.14
C ILE A 110 13.45 -6.22 -2.46
N GLY A 111 12.50 -6.74 -3.24
CA GLY A 111 11.46 -7.66 -2.76
C GLY A 111 12.05 -8.94 -2.20
N GLN A 112 13.03 -9.52 -2.90
CA GLN A 112 13.74 -10.70 -2.41
C GLN A 112 14.48 -10.41 -1.09
N ALA A 113 15.21 -9.29 -0.98
CA ALA A 113 15.92 -8.93 0.24
C ALA A 113 15.01 -8.85 1.48
N LEU A 114 13.80 -8.33 1.32
CA LEU A 114 12.80 -8.29 2.39
C LEU A 114 12.18 -9.67 2.66
N SER A 115 11.95 -10.48 1.62
CA SER A 115 11.47 -11.86 1.73
C SER A 115 12.48 -12.79 2.43
N ASP A 116 13.79 -12.53 2.28
CA ASP A 116 14.87 -13.21 3.00
C ASP A 116 14.93 -12.74 4.47
N ALA A 117 14.77 -11.43 4.71
CA ALA A 117 14.75 -10.85 6.06
C ALA A 117 13.56 -11.32 6.93
N MET A 118 12.53 -11.91 6.32
CA MET A 118 11.43 -12.56 7.04
C MET A 118 11.85 -13.82 7.79
N ASP A 119 12.97 -14.46 7.43
CA ASP A 119 13.42 -15.71 8.06
C ASP A 119 14.45 -15.49 9.18
N HIS A 120 14.75 -14.22 9.52
CA HIS A 120 15.79 -13.85 10.48
C HIS A 120 15.38 -14.08 11.96
N ASP A 121 16.31 -14.53 12.82
CA ASP A 121 16.03 -14.88 14.23
C ASP A 121 15.49 -13.73 15.09
N ASP A 122 16.06 -12.52 14.94
CA ASP A 122 15.58 -11.30 15.61
C ASP A 122 14.18 -10.91 15.10
N ALA A 123 13.16 -11.04 15.96
CA ALA A 123 11.77 -10.71 15.63
C ALA A 123 11.57 -9.25 15.19
N ALA A 124 12.45 -8.32 15.56
CA ALA A 124 12.36 -6.94 15.08
C ALA A 124 12.79 -6.81 13.61
N VAL A 125 13.71 -7.66 13.13
CA VAL A 125 14.09 -7.73 11.71
C VAL A 125 12.91 -8.27 10.89
N ARG A 126 12.29 -9.39 11.33
CA ARG A 126 11.08 -9.95 10.69
C ARG A 126 9.92 -8.95 10.66
N TYR A 127 9.64 -8.30 11.79
CA TYR A 127 8.62 -7.25 11.89
C TYR A 127 8.83 -6.13 10.87
N ILE A 128 10.02 -5.55 10.82
CA ILE A 128 10.33 -4.46 9.90
C ILE A 128 10.26 -4.94 8.45
N ALA A 129 10.70 -6.17 8.15
CA ALA A 129 10.64 -6.75 6.81
C ALA A 129 9.19 -6.87 6.31
N MET A 130 8.30 -7.42 7.13
CA MET A 130 6.89 -7.61 6.76
C MET A 130 6.11 -6.28 6.68
N VAL A 131 6.33 -5.33 7.61
CA VAL A 131 5.77 -3.97 7.46
C VAL A 131 6.30 -3.30 6.18
N SER A 132 7.58 -3.47 5.87
CA SER A 132 8.19 -2.93 4.65
C SER A 132 7.57 -3.52 3.39
N LEU A 133 7.33 -4.84 3.35
CA LEU A 133 6.65 -5.50 2.23
C LEU A 133 5.25 -4.92 1.99
N GLY A 134 4.46 -4.71 3.05
CA GLY A 134 3.15 -4.07 2.94
C GLY A 134 3.21 -2.59 2.50
N ASP A 135 4.22 -1.84 2.97
CA ASP A 135 4.41 -0.43 2.58
C ASP A 135 4.81 -0.28 1.10
N ILE A 136 5.64 -1.19 0.56
CA ILE A 136 6.12 -1.10 -0.83
C ILE A 136 5.13 -1.62 -1.89
N THR A 137 4.06 -2.33 -1.50
CA THR A 137 2.95 -2.66 -2.44
C THR A 137 2.29 -1.40 -3.02
N LYS A 138 2.43 -0.24 -2.35
CA LYS A 138 1.97 1.08 -2.83
C LYS A 138 3.05 1.87 -3.59
N ALA A 139 4.24 1.29 -3.84
CA ALA A 139 5.32 1.98 -4.53
C ALA A 139 5.10 2.03 -6.05
N PRO A 140 5.35 3.18 -6.71
CA PRO A 140 4.99 3.40 -8.12
C PRO A 140 5.76 2.50 -9.11
N TYR A 141 6.92 1.97 -8.71
CA TYR A 141 7.80 1.17 -9.58
C TYR A 141 7.73 -0.33 -9.30
N VAL A 142 6.95 -0.79 -8.31
CA VAL A 142 6.96 -2.20 -7.89
C VAL A 142 5.54 -2.77 -7.68
N PRO A 143 4.65 -2.75 -8.70
CA PRO A 143 3.24 -3.15 -8.56
C PRO A 143 2.98 -4.65 -8.27
N GLN A 144 4.01 -5.50 -8.21
CA GLN A 144 3.89 -6.95 -7.90
C GLN A 144 5.10 -7.46 -7.09
N VAL A 145 5.37 -6.89 -5.91
CA VAL A 145 6.54 -7.32 -5.09
C VAL A 145 6.33 -8.66 -4.40
N ILE A 146 5.12 -8.90 -3.90
CA ILE A 146 4.81 -10.08 -3.10
C ILE A 146 4.54 -11.23 -4.06
N SER A 147 5.59 -11.99 -4.37
CA SER A 147 5.49 -13.27 -5.07
C SER A 147 4.67 -14.29 -4.28
N ASP A 148 4.05 -15.26 -4.94
CA ASP A 148 3.29 -16.36 -4.31
C ASP A 148 4.08 -17.04 -3.18
N ALA A 149 5.39 -17.20 -3.36
CA ALA A 149 6.30 -17.72 -2.33
C ALA A 149 6.40 -16.81 -1.10
N THR A 150 6.50 -15.49 -1.29
CA THR A 150 6.51 -14.50 -0.21
C THR A 150 5.14 -14.43 0.47
N GLN A 151 4.05 -14.52 -0.29
CA GLN A 151 2.68 -14.60 0.23
C GLN A 151 2.50 -15.87 1.10
N ALA A 152 3.00 -17.02 0.66
CA ALA A 152 2.98 -18.26 1.44
C ALA A 152 3.80 -18.14 2.75
N LYS A 153 4.98 -17.48 2.72
CA LYS A 153 5.72 -17.15 3.94
C LYS A 153 4.92 -16.24 4.88
N LEU A 154 4.30 -15.18 4.38
CA LEU A 154 3.47 -14.26 5.17
C LEU A 154 2.30 -15.01 5.84
N LYS A 155 1.58 -15.84 5.09
CA LYS A 155 0.47 -16.67 5.60
C LYS A 155 0.93 -17.68 6.66
N THR A 156 2.17 -18.17 6.53
CA THR A 156 2.81 -19.02 7.53
C THR A 156 3.17 -18.23 8.78
N ALA A 157 3.72 -17.02 8.65
CA ALA A 157 4.08 -16.14 9.76
C ALA A 157 2.87 -15.70 10.59
N VAL A 158 1.74 -15.34 9.97
CA VAL A 158 0.47 -15.03 10.68
C VAL A 158 0.06 -16.17 11.63
N LYS A 159 0.19 -17.42 11.18
CA LYS A 159 -0.22 -18.60 11.95
C LYS A 159 0.81 -18.97 13.01
N ASN A 160 2.09 -19.00 12.63
CA ASN A 160 3.12 -19.75 13.35
C ASN A 160 4.24 -18.90 13.99
N ASP A 161 4.38 -17.60 13.70
CA ASP A 161 5.46 -16.81 14.32
C ASP A 161 5.25 -16.69 15.85
N PRO A 162 6.29 -16.85 16.69
CA PRO A 162 6.16 -16.70 18.13
C PRO A 162 5.82 -15.27 18.59
N SER A 163 5.99 -14.25 17.75
CA SER A 163 5.77 -12.84 18.10
C SER A 163 4.45 -12.31 17.51
N ASN A 164 3.51 -11.90 18.38
CA ASN A 164 2.27 -11.24 17.97
C ASN A 164 2.53 -10.03 17.05
N SER A 165 3.55 -9.21 17.36
CA SER A 165 3.92 -8.09 16.49
C SER A 165 4.30 -8.53 15.07
N VAL A 166 4.97 -9.67 14.91
CA VAL A 166 5.31 -10.22 13.58
C VAL A 166 4.07 -10.77 12.88
N LYS A 167 3.16 -11.45 13.60
CA LYS A 167 1.84 -11.86 13.05
C LYS A 167 1.04 -10.66 12.53
N MET A 168 0.99 -9.58 13.31
CA MET A 168 0.37 -8.30 12.97
C MET A 168 0.99 -7.70 11.70
N ALA A 169 2.32 -7.68 11.60
CA ALA A 169 3.03 -7.19 10.41
C ALA A 169 2.79 -8.06 9.17
N ALA A 170 2.73 -9.38 9.33
CA ALA A 170 2.42 -10.31 8.25
C ALA A 170 0.99 -10.14 7.73
N SER A 171 0.01 -10.02 8.65
CA SER A 171 -1.39 -9.71 8.34
C SER A 171 -1.50 -8.39 7.58
N TYR A 172 -0.84 -7.33 8.06
CA TYR A 172 -0.81 -6.04 7.36
C TYR A 172 -0.30 -6.16 5.91
N ALA A 173 0.78 -6.89 5.67
CA ALA A 173 1.31 -7.08 4.32
C ALA A 173 0.33 -7.83 3.41
N LEU A 174 -0.38 -8.83 3.93
CA LEU A 174 -1.42 -9.57 3.20
C LEU A 174 -2.66 -8.70 2.91
N CYS A 175 -3.07 -7.86 3.85
CA CYS A 175 -4.12 -6.86 3.60
C CYS A 175 -3.72 -5.88 2.48
N GLN A 176 -2.47 -5.41 2.44
CA GLN A 176 -1.97 -4.56 1.35
C GLN A 176 -1.84 -5.33 0.03
N ALA A 177 -1.66 -6.65 0.06
CA ALA A 177 -1.73 -7.54 -1.12
C ALA A 177 -3.16 -7.81 -1.61
N GLY A 178 -4.19 -7.25 -0.96
CA GLY A 178 -5.60 -7.37 -1.34
C GLY A 178 -6.42 -8.34 -0.48
N GLU A 179 -5.80 -9.08 0.45
CA GLU A 179 -6.48 -10.07 1.28
C GLU A 179 -7.04 -9.46 2.58
N VAL A 180 -7.70 -8.30 2.48
CA VAL A 180 -8.16 -7.54 3.64
C VAL A 180 -9.19 -8.32 4.47
N ASP A 181 -10.17 -8.95 3.81
CA ASP A 181 -11.27 -9.65 4.49
C ASP A 181 -10.80 -10.87 5.31
N GLU A 182 -9.72 -11.53 4.90
CA GLU A 182 -9.18 -12.69 5.61
C GLU A 182 -8.24 -12.29 6.77
N TYR A 183 -7.44 -11.24 6.60
CA TYR A 183 -6.35 -10.92 7.53
C TYR A 183 -6.57 -9.71 8.44
N LEU A 184 -7.58 -8.85 8.19
CA LEU A 184 -7.86 -7.67 9.03
C LEU A 184 -8.23 -8.04 10.48
N SER A 185 -8.85 -9.20 10.69
CA SER A 185 -9.20 -9.74 12.02
C SER A 185 -8.02 -9.78 12.99
N VAL A 186 -6.85 -10.20 12.53
CA VAL A 186 -5.60 -10.24 13.33
C VAL A 186 -5.23 -8.85 13.85
N LEU A 187 -5.35 -7.82 13.02
CA LEU A 187 -5.09 -6.43 13.45
C LEU A 187 -6.14 -5.93 14.44
N LEU A 188 -7.40 -6.39 14.32
CA LEU A 188 -8.48 -6.00 15.23
C LEU A 188 -8.33 -6.62 16.62
N GLU A 189 -7.82 -7.85 16.71
CA GLU A 189 -7.47 -8.50 17.98
C GLU A 189 -6.33 -7.76 18.69
N ASP A 190 -5.28 -7.37 17.96
CA ASP A 190 -4.13 -6.66 18.53
C ASP A 190 -4.46 -5.24 19.04
N LEU A 191 -5.59 -4.64 18.65
CA LEU A 191 -6.07 -3.38 19.24
C LEU A 191 -6.30 -3.48 20.76
N ASP A 192 -6.74 -4.64 21.24
CA ASP A 192 -6.99 -4.89 22.67
C ASP A 192 -5.71 -5.35 23.43
N HIS A 193 -4.60 -5.57 22.72
CA HIS A 193 -3.38 -6.16 23.29
C HIS A 193 -2.87 -5.36 24.52
N PRO A 194 -2.45 -6.00 25.63
CA PRO A 194 -2.11 -5.31 26.88
C PRO A 194 -0.89 -4.38 26.75
N LEU A 195 0.08 -4.70 25.89
CA LEU A 195 1.19 -3.80 25.58
C LEU A 195 0.71 -2.65 24.68
N ARG A 196 0.79 -1.40 25.18
CA ARG A 196 0.45 -0.16 24.45
C ARG A 196 1.05 -0.13 23.04
N GLY A 197 2.32 -0.52 22.89
CA GLY A 197 3.03 -0.49 21.61
C GLY A 197 2.33 -1.31 20.52
N VAL A 198 1.90 -2.53 20.85
CA VAL A 198 1.18 -3.42 19.91
C VAL A 198 -0.16 -2.81 19.51
N SER A 199 -0.97 -2.39 20.49
CA SER A 199 -2.28 -1.75 20.26
C SER A 199 -2.18 -0.47 19.41
N CYS A 200 -1.17 0.38 19.65
CA CYS A 200 -0.94 1.58 18.85
C CYS A 200 -0.47 1.24 17.43
N SER A 201 0.41 0.24 17.26
CA SER A 201 0.87 -0.21 15.95
C SER A 201 -0.23 -0.92 15.16
N ALA A 202 -1.12 -1.67 15.79
CA ALA A 202 -2.31 -2.25 15.15
C ALA A 202 -3.20 -1.16 14.54
N ALA A 203 -3.52 -0.12 15.33
CA ALA A 203 -4.25 1.04 14.83
C ALA A 203 -3.49 1.77 13.69
N GLU A 204 -2.17 1.95 13.81
CA GLU A 204 -1.36 2.55 12.74
C GLU A 204 -1.44 1.74 11.43
N LEU A 205 -1.29 0.41 11.50
CA LEU A 205 -1.29 -0.49 10.35
C LEU A 205 -2.69 -0.58 9.70
N ILE A 206 -3.76 -0.64 10.49
CA ILE A 206 -5.14 -0.51 9.99
C ILE A 206 -5.32 0.82 9.24
N GLY A 207 -4.83 1.92 9.83
CA GLY A 207 -4.82 3.23 9.17
C GLY A 207 -3.97 3.28 7.89
N LYS A 208 -2.89 2.49 7.78
CA LYS A 208 -2.05 2.38 6.58
C LYS A 208 -2.69 1.56 5.46
N ILE A 209 -3.57 0.60 5.78
CA ILE A 209 -4.40 -0.08 4.77
C ILE A 209 -5.28 0.97 4.09
N GLY A 210 -5.96 1.81 4.88
CA GLY A 210 -6.80 2.91 4.40
C GLY A 210 -8.25 2.47 4.18
N PRO A 211 -8.99 3.03 3.20
CA PRO A 211 -10.43 2.82 3.04
C PRO A 211 -10.88 1.36 2.91
N ALA A 212 -10.02 0.46 2.42
CA ALA A 212 -10.33 -0.98 2.37
C ALA A 212 -10.54 -1.59 3.77
N ALA A 213 -9.95 -1.03 4.83
CA ALA A 213 -10.13 -1.48 6.21
C ALA A 213 -11.39 -0.90 6.90
N GLN A 214 -12.40 -0.46 6.15
CA GLN A 214 -13.60 0.19 6.72
C GLN A 214 -14.36 -0.69 7.73
N ALA A 215 -14.26 -2.02 7.64
CA ALA A 215 -14.81 -2.94 8.64
C ALA A 215 -14.25 -2.70 10.07
N ALA A 216 -13.04 -2.13 10.19
CA ALA A 216 -12.43 -1.78 11.48
C ALA A 216 -13.10 -0.61 12.20
N LYS A 217 -13.97 0.16 11.53
CA LYS A 217 -14.49 1.44 12.02
C LYS A 217 -15.21 1.35 13.36
N VAL A 218 -15.98 0.30 13.61
CA VAL A 218 -16.70 0.12 14.89
C VAL A 218 -15.69 -0.07 16.03
N LYS A 219 -14.80 -1.05 15.90
CA LYS A 219 -13.78 -1.38 16.91
C LYS A 219 -12.83 -0.21 17.20
N LEU A 220 -12.37 0.49 16.16
CA LEU A 220 -11.55 1.70 16.34
C LEU A 220 -12.30 2.83 17.06
N SER A 221 -13.62 2.98 16.83
CA SER A 221 -14.44 3.97 17.53
C SER A 221 -14.60 3.64 19.01
N GLU A 222 -14.76 2.37 19.36
CA GLU A 222 -14.77 1.89 20.75
C GLU A 222 -13.43 2.15 21.43
N VAL A 223 -12.31 1.77 20.80
CA VAL A 223 -10.96 2.02 21.33
C VAL A 223 -10.70 3.51 21.52
N ALA A 224 -11.11 4.37 20.58
CA ALA A 224 -10.98 5.82 20.70
C ALA A 224 -11.84 6.38 21.85
N ALA A 225 -13.09 5.93 22.00
CA ALA A 225 -14.00 6.39 23.05
C ALA A 225 -13.56 5.97 24.46
N ASN A 226 -13.04 4.75 24.60
CA ASN A 226 -12.55 4.18 25.86
C ASN A 226 -11.17 4.72 26.29
N ASN A 227 -10.51 5.51 25.43
CA ASN A 227 -9.18 6.08 25.66
C ASN A 227 -9.13 7.59 25.38
N ASP A 228 -10.23 8.30 25.67
CA ASP A 228 -10.42 9.71 25.35
C ASP A 228 -9.63 10.64 26.29
N ALA A 229 -8.59 11.26 25.73
CA ALA A 229 -7.74 12.24 26.41
C ALA A 229 -8.51 13.45 27.00
N LYS A 230 -9.58 13.90 26.34
CA LYS A 230 -10.39 15.05 26.81
C LYS A 230 -11.20 14.69 28.05
N LYS A 231 -11.67 13.44 28.11
CA LYS A 231 -12.37 12.88 29.28
C LYS A 231 -11.41 12.38 30.38
N LYS A 232 -10.11 12.31 30.09
CA LYS A 232 -9.06 11.72 30.96
C LYS A 232 -9.34 10.24 31.28
N ILE A 233 -9.82 9.49 30.30
CA ILE A 233 -10.12 8.06 30.42
C ILE A 233 -9.10 7.26 29.59
N GLY A 234 -8.61 6.15 30.14
CA GLY A 234 -7.74 5.20 29.43
C GLY A 234 -6.35 5.74 29.05
N ASP A 235 -5.74 5.10 28.05
CA ASP A 235 -4.40 5.42 27.52
C ASP A 235 -4.52 6.30 26.28
N TYR A 236 -4.26 7.60 26.43
CA TYR A 236 -4.42 8.59 25.37
C TYR A 236 -3.64 8.28 24.08
N HIS A 237 -2.58 7.47 24.14
CA HIS A 237 -1.85 7.04 22.95
C HIS A 237 -2.68 6.05 22.12
N ARG A 238 -3.37 5.10 22.78
CA ARG A 238 -4.30 4.17 22.11
C ARG A 238 -5.46 4.94 21.48
N GLY A 239 -6.03 5.88 22.24
CA GLY A 239 -7.12 6.73 21.75
C GLY A 239 -6.72 7.60 20.56
N GLY A 240 -5.55 8.24 20.63
CA GLY A 240 -4.98 9.04 19.53
C GLY A 240 -4.61 8.22 18.30
N ALA A 241 -4.05 7.02 18.47
CA ALA A 241 -3.75 6.10 17.37
C ALA A 241 -5.03 5.62 16.67
N ALA A 242 -6.03 5.18 17.43
CA ALA A 242 -7.33 4.75 16.90
C ALA A 242 -8.09 5.88 16.19
N ALA A 243 -8.10 7.10 16.77
CA ALA A 243 -8.67 8.27 16.12
C ALA A 243 -7.94 8.63 14.81
N THR A 244 -6.60 8.51 14.77
CA THR A 244 -5.82 8.72 13.56
C THR A 244 -6.13 7.66 12.49
N ALA A 245 -6.34 6.40 12.89
CA ALA A 245 -6.74 5.32 12.00
C ALA A 245 -8.14 5.58 11.40
N LEU A 246 -9.10 6.00 12.22
CA LEU A 246 -10.47 6.36 11.78
C LEU A 246 -10.47 7.43 10.68
N LEU A 247 -9.60 8.45 10.79
CA LEU A 247 -9.46 9.49 9.77
C LEU A 247 -8.93 8.90 8.45
N LYS A 248 -7.96 7.98 8.50
CA LYS A 248 -7.36 7.38 7.30
C LYS A 248 -8.28 6.39 6.59
N ILE A 249 -9.08 5.61 7.31
CA ILE A 249 -10.05 4.68 6.70
C ILE A 249 -11.34 5.37 6.24
N SER A 250 -11.62 6.59 6.74
CA SER A 250 -12.76 7.40 6.31
C SER A 250 -12.42 8.40 5.20
N ALA A 251 -11.19 8.38 4.68
CA ALA A 251 -10.81 9.17 3.51
C ALA A 251 -11.57 8.67 2.25
N PRO A 252 -11.99 9.58 1.35
CA PRO A 252 -12.63 9.21 0.08
C PRO A 252 -11.64 8.60 -0.93
#